data_AF-A0A1Y0VPV5-F1
#
_entry.id   AF-A0A1Y0VPV5-F1
#
_cell.length_a   1.000
_cell.length_b   1.000
_cell.length_c   1.000
_cell.angle_alpha   90.00
_cell.angle_beta   90.00
_cell.angle_gamma   90.00
#
_symmetry.space_group_name_H-M   'P 1'
#
loop_
_entity.id
_entity.type
_entity.pdbx_description
1 polymer ?
#
loop_
_entity_poly.entity_id
_entity_poly.type
_entity_poly.pdbx_seq_one_letter_code
_entity_poly.pdbx_strand_id
1 'polypeptide(L)'
;MYDCSRNFNEFYHTKVILPEKSQNELREKRKTNIKRLKSGLSEYNSENNTGFRISEERIQGSMAMHTVVQNDENDYDIDVGIVIEYWQVTDLDIDDKVPVWIFNAMADRVMNEARDGWNINTLEGKMHAR
;
A
#
# COMPACT_ATOMS: atom_id res chain seq x y z
N MET A 1 15.11 -43.65 -12.40
CA MET A 1 14.84 -42.19 -12.41
C MET A 1 15.40 -41.63 -11.12
N TYR A 2 16.24 -40.59 -11.17
CA TYR A 2 16.83 -40.00 -9.97
C TYR A 2 15.78 -39.10 -9.29
N ASP A 3 15.62 -39.24 -7.98
CA ASP A 3 14.67 -38.45 -7.21
C ASP A 3 15.33 -37.13 -6.74
N CYS A 4 15.03 -36.05 -7.45
CA CYS A 4 15.49 -34.70 -7.12
C CYS A 4 14.53 -33.96 -6.17
N SER A 5 13.43 -34.57 -5.71
CA SER A 5 12.36 -33.88 -4.96
C SER A 5 12.89 -33.14 -3.73
N ARG A 6 13.84 -33.72 -3.00
CA ARG A 6 14.46 -33.10 -1.82
C ARG A 6 15.18 -31.80 -2.17
N ASN A 7 16.01 -31.82 -3.22
CA ASN A 7 16.80 -30.66 -3.64
C ASN A 7 15.88 -29.55 -4.17
N PHE A 8 14.80 -29.90 -4.86
CA PHE A 8 13.80 -28.93 -5.32
C PHE A 8 13.05 -28.29 -4.16
N ASN A 9 12.61 -29.06 -3.18
CA ASN A 9 11.93 -28.53 -2.00
C ASN A 9 12.87 -27.62 -1.19
N GLU A 10 14.13 -28.03 -1.00
CA GLU A 10 15.12 -27.21 -0.31
C GLU A 10 15.36 -25.90 -1.05
N PHE A 11 15.55 -25.92 -2.37
CA PHE A 11 15.69 -24.71 -3.18
C PHE A 11 14.44 -23.82 -3.09
N TYR A 12 13.25 -24.39 -3.21
CA TYR A 12 11.99 -23.64 -3.17
C TYR A 12 11.79 -22.92 -1.84
N HIS A 13 12.01 -23.61 -0.72
CA HIS A 13 11.84 -23.02 0.61
C HIS A 13 12.96 -22.05 1.01
N THR A 14 14.18 -22.23 0.48
CA THR A 14 15.33 -21.40 0.88
C THR A 14 15.64 -20.25 -0.07
N LYS A 15 15.30 -20.37 -1.35
CA LYS A 15 15.67 -19.38 -2.39
C LYS A 15 14.47 -18.76 -3.11
N VAL A 16 13.31 -19.41 -3.13
CA VAL A 16 12.16 -18.91 -3.89
C VAL A 16 11.17 -18.22 -2.97
N ILE A 17 10.61 -18.91 -1.98
CA ILE A 17 9.57 -18.33 -1.12
C ILE A 17 10.18 -17.30 -0.17
N LEU A 18 9.53 -16.15 -0.03
CA LEU A 18 9.87 -15.19 1.00
C LEU A 18 9.63 -15.78 2.41
N PRO A 19 10.60 -15.79 3.33
CA PRO A 19 10.40 -16.34 4.66
C PRO A 19 9.23 -15.69 5.41
N GLU A 20 8.55 -16.46 6.26
CA GLU A 20 7.36 -16.01 6.99
C GLU A 20 7.64 -14.74 7.83
N LYS A 21 8.82 -14.64 8.44
CA LYS A 21 9.23 -13.45 9.18
C LYS A 21 9.16 -12.19 8.32
N SER A 22 9.74 -12.24 7.12
CA SER A 22 9.73 -11.12 6.17
C SER A 22 8.33 -10.85 5.63
N GLN A 23 7.52 -11.89 5.36
CA GLN A 23 6.11 -11.70 5.01
C GLN A 23 5.33 -10.99 6.11
N ASN A 24 5.61 -11.31 7.39
CA ASN A 24 4.98 -10.64 8.52
C ASN A 24 5.40 -9.17 8.63
N GLU A 25 6.67 -8.86 8.37
CA GLU A 25 7.13 -7.45 8.29
C GLU A 25 6.40 -6.67 7.19
N LEU A 26 6.18 -7.27 6.01
CA LEU A 26 5.37 -6.65 4.95
C LEU A 26 3.91 -6.44 5.38
N ARG A 27 3.32 -7.40 6.12
CA ARG A 27 1.96 -7.26 6.68
C ARG A 27 1.86 -6.12 7.69
N GLU A 28 2.87 -5.92 8.51
CA GLU A 28 2.91 -4.81 9.48
C GLU A 28 3.12 -3.45 8.81
N LYS A 29 4.00 -3.37 7.80
CA LYS A 29 4.14 -2.16 6.96
C LYS A 29 2.81 -1.78 6.30
N ARG A 30 2.09 -2.77 5.77
CA ARG A 30 0.75 -2.57 5.20
C ARG A 30 -0.25 -2.00 6.22
N LYS A 31 -0.36 -2.62 7.39
CA LYS A 31 -1.23 -2.14 8.48
C LYS A 31 -0.90 -0.71 8.88
N THR A 32 0.38 -0.38 8.90
CA THR A 32 0.87 0.97 9.21
C THR A 32 0.40 1.99 8.16
N ASN A 33 0.54 1.68 6.87
CA ASN A 33 0.06 2.56 5.80
C ASN A 33 -1.46 2.75 5.82
N ILE A 34 -2.23 1.68 6.06
CA ILE A 34 -3.68 1.76 6.23
C ILE A 34 -4.05 2.66 7.42
N LYS A 35 -3.36 2.51 8.55
CA LYS A 35 -3.57 3.35 9.73
C LYS A 35 -3.27 4.82 9.42
N ARG A 36 -2.19 5.11 8.69
CA ARG A 36 -1.84 6.47 8.25
C ARG A 36 -2.95 7.07 7.39
N LEU A 37 -3.43 6.34 6.38
CA LEU A 37 -4.53 6.77 5.52
C LEU A 37 -5.80 7.07 6.34
N LYS A 38 -6.21 6.16 7.24
CA LYS A 38 -7.39 6.37 8.11
C LYS A 38 -7.24 7.60 9.00
N SER A 39 -6.06 7.80 9.57
CA SER A 39 -5.78 8.95 10.43
C SER A 39 -5.81 10.26 9.63
N GLY A 40 -5.14 10.30 8.48
CA GLY A 40 -5.13 11.48 7.62
C GLY A 40 -6.52 11.80 7.06
N LEU A 41 -7.33 10.78 6.77
CA LEU A 41 -8.72 10.98 6.37
C LEU A 41 -9.56 11.64 7.46
N SER A 42 -9.38 11.22 8.72
CA SER A 42 -10.08 11.83 9.86
C SER A 42 -9.70 13.29 10.06
N GLU A 43 -8.44 13.63 9.84
CA GLU A 43 -7.90 14.99 9.92
C GLU A 43 -8.45 15.85 8.79
N TYR A 44 -8.33 15.39 7.55
CA TYR A 44 -8.88 16.05 6.37
C TYR A 44 -10.39 16.32 6.51
N ASN A 45 -11.15 15.35 7.02
CA ASN A 45 -12.59 15.50 7.29
C ASN A 45 -12.86 16.62 8.30
N SER A 46 -12.04 16.73 9.34
CA SER A 46 -12.17 17.76 10.37
C SER A 46 -11.84 19.15 9.83
N GLU A 47 -10.80 19.27 9.01
CA GLU A 47 -10.34 20.55 8.43
C GLU A 47 -11.26 21.06 7.32
N ASN A 48 -11.78 20.16 6.48
CA ASN A 48 -12.57 20.52 5.30
C ASN A 48 -14.08 20.38 5.55
N ASN A 49 -14.48 20.03 6.78
CA ASN A 49 -15.86 19.76 7.16
C ASN A 49 -16.54 18.75 6.21
N THR A 50 -15.84 17.66 5.92
CA THR A 50 -16.29 16.57 5.04
C THR A 50 -16.54 15.28 5.83
N GLY A 51 -17.21 14.31 5.20
CA GLY A 51 -17.64 13.06 5.84
C GLY A 51 -17.12 11.80 5.14
N PHE A 52 -15.96 11.87 4.50
CA PHE A 52 -15.41 10.76 3.74
C PHE A 52 -15.06 9.57 4.65
N ARG A 53 -15.31 8.37 4.18
CA ARG A 53 -15.04 7.11 4.88
C ARG A 53 -14.57 6.03 3.92
N ILE A 54 -13.59 5.27 4.38
CA ILE A 54 -13.18 4.02 3.74
C ILE A 54 -14.25 2.98 4.02
N SER A 55 -14.74 2.37 2.95
CA SER A 55 -15.81 1.38 3.00
C SER A 55 -15.23 -0.02 3.13
N GLU A 56 -14.12 -0.26 2.44
CA GLU A 56 -13.42 -1.53 2.51
C GLU A 56 -11.92 -1.40 2.17
N GLU A 57 -11.14 -2.30 2.75
CA GLU A 57 -9.73 -2.53 2.43
C GLU A 57 -9.59 -3.95 1.87
N ARG A 58 -8.98 -4.09 0.69
CA ARG A 58 -8.74 -5.40 0.07
C ARG A 58 -7.26 -5.61 -0.18
N ILE A 59 -6.71 -6.69 0.38
CA ILE A 59 -5.37 -7.14 0.04
C ILE A 59 -5.44 -7.77 -1.35
N GLN A 60 -4.50 -7.40 -2.22
CA GLN A 60 -4.41 -7.91 -3.58
C GLN A 60 -2.98 -8.37 -3.89
N GLY A 61 -2.77 -8.84 -5.11
CA GLY A 61 -1.45 -9.19 -5.62
C GLY A 61 -0.80 -10.41 -4.95
N SER A 62 0.52 -10.47 -5.07
CA SER A 62 1.34 -11.61 -4.64
C SER A 62 1.21 -11.91 -3.14
N MET A 63 1.07 -10.86 -2.32
CA MET A 63 0.83 -10.98 -0.88
C MET A 63 -0.53 -11.62 -0.56
N ALA A 64 -1.58 -11.33 -1.32
CA ALA A 64 -2.89 -11.98 -1.14
C ALA A 64 -2.88 -13.44 -1.63
N MET A 65 -2.12 -13.72 -2.69
CA MET A 65 -2.05 -15.03 -3.33
C MET A 65 -1.01 -15.98 -2.69
N HIS A 66 -0.26 -15.52 -1.68
CA HIS A 66 0.85 -16.25 -1.07
C HIS A 66 1.95 -16.64 -2.06
N THR A 67 2.17 -15.81 -3.08
CA THR A 67 3.16 -16.04 -4.16
C THR A 67 4.33 -15.05 -4.11
N VAL A 68 4.56 -14.40 -2.97
CA VAL A 68 5.71 -13.49 -2.80
C VAL A 68 7.01 -14.29 -2.81
N VAL A 69 7.87 -13.95 -3.76
CA VAL A 69 9.20 -14.54 -3.91
C VAL A 69 10.25 -13.66 -3.27
N GLN A 70 11.40 -14.24 -2.94
CA GLN A 70 12.57 -13.49 -2.50
C GLN A 70 13.07 -12.57 -3.62
N ASN A 71 13.44 -11.35 -3.25
CA ASN A 71 14.11 -10.39 -4.13
C ASN A 71 15.44 -10.01 -3.49
N ASP A 72 16.54 -10.12 -4.25
CA ASP A 72 17.89 -9.81 -3.78
C ASP A 72 18.02 -8.35 -3.33
N GLU A 73 17.23 -7.45 -3.92
CA GLU A 73 17.18 -6.02 -3.57
C GLU A 73 16.28 -5.74 -2.36
N ASN A 74 15.60 -6.75 -1.82
CA ASN A 74 14.57 -6.64 -0.78
C ASN A 74 13.46 -5.63 -1.10
N ASP A 75 13.24 -5.38 -2.39
CA ASP A 75 12.13 -4.56 -2.88
C ASP A 75 10.92 -5.46 -3.15
N TYR A 76 9.85 -5.24 -2.39
CA TYR A 76 8.67 -6.10 -2.38
C TYR A 76 7.42 -5.25 -2.56
N ASP A 77 6.62 -5.61 -3.57
CA ASP A 77 5.36 -4.97 -3.84
C ASP A 77 4.28 -5.36 -2.81
N ILE A 78 3.56 -4.36 -2.31
CA ILE A 78 2.41 -4.53 -1.41
C ILE A 78 1.20 -3.88 -2.04
N ASP A 79 0.32 -4.71 -2.59
CA ASP A 79 -0.93 -4.24 -3.22
C ASP A 79 -2.08 -4.20 -2.20
N VAL A 80 -2.66 -3.00 -2.04
CA VAL A 80 -3.86 -2.79 -1.23
C VAL A 80 -4.85 -1.92 -2.00
N GLY A 81 -6.03 -2.47 -2.25
CA GLY A 81 -7.17 -1.72 -2.74
C GLY A 81 -7.90 -1.02 -1.61
N ILE A 82 -8.20 0.26 -1.80
CA ILE A 82 -9.08 1.05 -0.94
C ILE A 82 -10.38 1.27 -1.71
N VAL A 83 -11.49 0.88 -1.10
CA VAL A 83 -12.83 1.02 -1.68
C VAL A 83 -13.59 2.11 -0.93
N ILE A 84 -14.20 3.00 -1.69
CA ILE A 84 -15.02 4.10 -1.21
C ILE A 84 -16.34 4.05 -1.95
N GLU A 85 -17.44 4.23 -1.22
CA GLU A 85 -18.77 4.27 -1.82
C GLU A 85 -18.94 5.45 -2.78
N TYR A 86 -19.59 5.18 -3.90
CA TYR A 86 -19.77 6.14 -5.00
C TYR A 86 -20.48 7.44 -4.55
N TRP A 87 -21.48 7.37 -3.67
CA TRP A 87 -22.20 8.56 -3.19
C TRP A 87 -21.35 9.51 -2.33
N GLN A 88 -20.18 9.07 -1.88
CA GLN A 88 -19.24 9.96 -1.20
C GLN A 88 -18.54 10.87 -2.20
N VAL A 89 -18.52 10.48 -3.48
CA VAL A 89 -17.80 11.15 -4.56
C VAL A 89 -18.74 11.63 -5.69
N THR A 90 -20.06 11.52 -5.52
CA THR A 90 -21.05 11.86 -6.55
C THR A 90 -21.07 13.32 -6.96
N ASP A 91 -20.72 14.22 -6.04
CA ASP A 91 -20.66 15.66 -6.30
C ASP A 91 -19.23 16.13 -6.63
N LEU A 92 -18.31 15.19 -6.88
CA LEU A 92 -16.92 15.45 -7.25
C LEU A 92 -16.74 15.17 -8.75
N ASP A 93 -16.19 16.14 -9.48
CA ASP A 93 -15.69 15.86 -10.82
C ASP A 93 -14.49 14.90 -10.72
N ILE A 94 -14.42 13.95 -11.66
CA ILE A 94 -13.47 12.82 -11.65
C ILE A 94 -12.01 13.29 -11.63
N ASP A 95 -11.75 14.47 -12.19
CA ASP A 95 -10.41 15.03 -12.36
C ASP A 95 -9.91 15.87 -11.16
N ASP A 96 -10.79 16.28 -10.22
CA ASP A 96 -10.44 17.39 -9.31
C ASP A 96 -10.28 17.04 -7.83
N LYS A 97 -10.84 15.93 -7.32
CA LYS A 97 -10.95 15.78 -5.84
C LYS A 97 -10.61 14.41 -5.25
N VAL A 98 -11.06 13.30 -5.82
CA VAL A 98 -10.84 11.97 -5.21
C VAL A 98 -9.35 11.61 -5.08
N PRO A 99 -8.51 11.83 -6.12
CA PRO A 99 -7.08 11.55 -6.00
C PRO A 99 -6.38 12.49 -5.01
N VAL A 100 -6.78 13.76 -4.97
CA VAL A 100 -6.08 14.82 -4.23
C VAL A 100 -6.26 14.70 -2.72
N TRP A 101 -7.47 14.45 -2.21
CA TRP A 101 -7.63 14.31 -0.75
C TRP A 101 -7.09 12.98 -0.22
N ILE A 102 -7.20 11.89 -0.98
CA ILE A 102 -6.56 10.61 -0.62
C ILE A 102 -5.05 10.81 -0.57
N PHE A 103 -4.51 11.51 -1.57
CA PHE A 103 -3.10 11.87 -1.60
C PHE A 103 -2.71 12.74 -0.41
N ASN A 104 -3.42 13.83 -0.10
CA ASN A 104 -3.10 14.70 1.04
C ASN A 104 -3.18 13.96 2.39
N ALA A 105 -4.22 13.15 2.59
CA ALA A 105 -4.38 12.30 3.78
C ALA A 105 -3.19 11.33 3.97
N MET A 106 -2.56 10.87 2.88
CA MET A 106 -1.37 10.03 2.94
C MET A 106 -0.06 10.83 2.99
N ALA A 107 0.06 11.88 2.19
CA ALA A 107 1.28 12.65 1.97
C ALA A 107 1.71 13.38 3.24
N ASP A 108 0.79 14.04 3.94
CA ASP A 108 1.11 14.77 5.18
C ASP A 108 1.68 13.84 6.26
N ARG A 109 1.29 12.57 6.26
CA ARG A 109 1.78 11.58 7.25
C ARG A 109 3.03 10.83 6.82
N VAL A 110 3.23 10.63 5.52
CA VAL A 110 4.48 10.06 4.98
C VAL A 110 5.62 11.08 5.06
N MET A 111 5.33 12.37 4.81
CA MET A 111 6.32 13.44 4.80
C MET A 111 6.71 13.92 6.21
N ASN A 112 5.78 13.90 7.19
CA ASN A 112 6.10 14.30 8.58
C ASN A 112 6.97 13.29 9.34
N GLU A 113 7.05 12.04 8.88
CA GLU A 113 7.94 11.02 9.47
C GLU A 113 9.27 10.86 8.71
N ALA A 114 9.34 11.33 7.47
CA ALA A 114 10.52 11.22 6.60
C ALA A 114 11.14 12.58 6.32
N ARG A 115 12.06 12.99 7.20
CA ARG A 115 12.89 14.19 6.97
C ARG A 115 13.96 14.02 5.89
N ASP A 116 13.98 12.94 5.12
CA ASP A 116 14.87 12.77 3.97
C ASP A 116 14.28 11.83 2.89
N GLY A 117 14.03 12.40 1.70
CA GLY A 117 14.45 11.79 0.44
C GLY A 117 13.59 10.70 -0.22
N TRP A 118 12.27 10.82 -0.28
CA TRP A 118 11.44 9.93 -1.13
C TRP A 118 10.71 10.70 -2.25
N ASN A 119 10.81 10.20 -3.49
CA ASN A 119 10.02 10.65 -4.63
C ASN A 119 8.77 9.77 -4.76
N ILE A 120 7.58 10.34 -4.57
CA ILE A 120 6.32 9.64 -4.82
C ILE A 120 5.96 9.84 -6.29
N ASN A 121 6.01 8.76 -7.08
CA ASN A 121 5.57 8.79 -8.48
C ASN A 121 4.14 8.25 -8.56
N THR A 122 3.19 9.06 -9.02
CA THR A 122 1.86 8.61 -9.42
C THR A 122 1.82 8.39 -10.94
N LEU A 123 0.81 7.65 -11.42
CA LEU A 123 0.64 7.33 -12.85
C LEU A 123 0.46 8.56 -13.76
N GLU A 124 0.22 9.76 -13.19
CA GLU A 124 -0.05 10.99 -13.94
C GLU A 124 0.97 12.12 -13.69
N GLY A 125 2.10 11.84 -13.04
CA GLY A 125 3.24 12.77 -12.99
C GLY A 125 3.72 13.13 -11.59
N LYS A 126 4.88 13.81 -11.55
CA LYS A 126 5.53 14.24 -10.31
C LYS A 126 4.76 15.42 -9.69
N MET A 127 4.07 15.19 -8.58
CA MET A 127 3.52 16.26 -7.75
C MET A 127 4.50 16.56 -6.61
N HIS A 128 4.97 17.81 -6.55
CA HIS A 128 5.73 18.30 -5.43
C HIS A 128 4.78 18.66 -4.29
N ALA A 129 4.90 17.96 -3.16
CA ALA A 129 4.33 18.44 -1.91
C ALA A 129 5.04 19.75 -1.52
N ARG A 130 4.27 20.77 -1.16
CA ARG A 130 4.79 21.95 -0.46
C ARG A 130 4.79 21.70 1.03
#